data_AF-A0A1Y1M8S0-F1
#
_entry.id   AF-A0A1Y1M8S0-F1
#
_cell.length_a   1.000
_cell.length_b   1.000
_cell.length_c   1.000
_cell.angle_alpha   90.00
_cell.angle_beta   90.00
_cell.angle_gamma   90.00
#
_symmetry.space_group_name_H-M   'P 1'
#
loop_
_entity.id
_entity.type
_entity.pdbx_description
1 polymer ?
#
loop_
_entity_poly.entity_id
_entity_poly.type
_entity_poly.pdbx_seq_one_letter_code
_entity_poly.pdbx_strand_id
1 'polypeptide(L)'
;MVARFRIFLREIHAEPETVDAIVKAVVCLHNFIKSEKIDMYYNSSVVDRDTNGTIQPGSWRDMVSENTAFQSGTVRFGNRNAAKAAWKLRDYIKEYVNGVGGDLCPWQWDCIKRTE
;
A
#
# COMPACT_ATOMS: atom_id res chain seq x y z
N MET A 1 -15.88 13.20 8.98
CA MET A 1 -16.59 11.95 9.34
C MET A 1 -15.59 10.83 9.62
N VAL A 2 -14.80 10.40 8.63
CA VAL A 2 -13.85 9.28 8.73
C VAL A 2 -12.86 9.40 9.90
N ALA A 3 -12.21 10.55 10.06
CA ALA A 3 -11.22 10.78 11.13
C ALA A 3 -11.77 10.61 12.56
N ARG A 4 -13.10 10.65 12.75
CA ARG A 4 -13.74 10.49 14.07
C ARG A 4 -14.11 9.04 14.41
N PHE A 5 -14.27 8.19 13.40
CA PHE A 5 -14.65 6.80 13.59
C PHE A 5 -13.41 5.92 13.45
N ARG A 6 -12.87 5.49 14.60
CA ARG A 6 -11.63 4.69 14.67
C ARG A 6 -11.67 3.41 13.83
N ILE A 7 -12.86 2.86 13.59
CA ILE A 7 -13.06 1.67 12.74
C ILE A 7 -12.58 1.89 11.30
N PHE A 8 -12.64 3.11 10.79
CA PHE A 8 -12.14 3.45 9.46
C PHE A 8 -10.66 3.86 9.43
N LEU A 9 -10.02 3.98 10.60
CA LEU A 9 -8.61 4.32 10.69
C LEU A 9 -7.70 3.09 10.52
N ARG A 10 -8.26 1.88 10.47
CA ARG A 10 -7.54 0.61 10.32
C ARG A 10 -8.18 -0.24 9.24
N GLU A 11 -7.43 -1.22 8.74
CA GLU A 11 -7.99 -2.25 7.87
C GLU A 11 -9.12 -3.00 8.59
N ILE A 12 -10.21 -3.22 7.87
CA ILE A 12 -11.38 -3.95 8.38
C ILE A 12 -11.30 -5.38 7.86
N HIS A 13 -11.00 -6.32 8.75
CA HIS A 13 -11.00 -7.75 8.45
C HIS A 13 -12.41 -8.32 8.60
N ALA A 14 -13.26 -8.09 7.60
CA ALA A 14 -14.63 -8.61 7.56
C ALA A 14 -15.06 -8.90 6.11
N GLU A 15 -16.12 -9.68 5.96
CA GLU A 15 -16.75 -9.93 4.67
C GLU A 15 -17.36 -8.62 4.09
N PRO A 16 -17.37 -8.41 2.77
CA PRO A 16 -17.88 -7.17 2.17
C PRO A 16 -19.27 -6.76 2.63
N GLU A 17 -20.16 -7.73 2.86
CA GLU A 17 -21.52 -7.50 3.36
C GLU A 17 -21.52 -6.90 4.78
N THR A 18 -20.61 -7.38 5.63
CA THR A 18 -20.42 -6.85 6.98
C THR A 18 -19.81 -5.45 6.94
N VAL A 19 -18.86 -5.20 6.02
CA VAL A 19 -18.28 -3.87 5.81
C VAL A 19 -19.36 -2.87 5.38
N ASP A 20 -20.25 -3.25 4.48
CA ASP A 20 -21.36 -2.41 4.03
C ASP A 20 -22.33 -2.08 5.19
N ALA A 21 -22.65 -3.07 6.04
CA ALA A 21 -23.44 -2.86 7.24
C ALA A 21 -22.75 -1.88 8.23
N ILE A 22 -21.44 -2.01 8.43
CA ILE A 22 -20.64 -1.10 9.26
C ILE A 22 -20.71 0.33 8.71
N VAL A 23 -20.51 0.51 7.41
CA VAL A 23 -20.57 1.83 6.76
C VAL A 23 -21.95 2.46 6.96
N LYS A 24 -23.02 1.71 6.70
CA LYS A 24 -24.40 2.18 6.90
C LYS A 24 -24.67 2.57 8.35
N ALA A 25 -24.28 1.74 9.32
CA ALA A 25 -24.46 2.01 10.74
C ALA A 25 -23.73 3.29 11.16
N VAL A 26 -22.49 3.49 10.70
CA VAL A 26 -21.71 4.70 11.01
C VAL A 26 -22.32 5.94 10.36
N VAL A 27 -22.87 5.84 9.15
CA VAL A 27 -23.60 6.94 8.50
C VAL A 27 -24.85 7.32 9.29
N CYS A 28 -25.66 6.34 9.68
CA CYS A 28 -26.84 6.58 10.53
C CYS A 28 -26.46 7.25 11.85
N LEU A 29 -25.41 6.74 12.52
CA LEU A 29 -24.93 7.30 13.78
C LEU A 29 -24.39 8.72 13.61
N HIS A 30 -23.65 8.99 12.55
CA HIS A 30 -23.16 10.34 12.23
C HIS A 30 -24.31 11.33 12.06
N ASN A 31 -25.33 10.94 11.29
CA ASN A 31 -26.51 11.78 11.05
C ASN A 31 -27.29 12.03 12.34
N PHE A 32 -27.46 11.01 13.18
CA PHE A 32 -28.12 11.12 14.48
C PHE A 32 -27.37 12.05 15.43
N ILE A 33 -26.04 11.90 15.57
CA ILE A 33 -25.27 12.79 16.46
C ILE A 33 -25.29 14.23 15.93
N LYS A 34 -25.27 14.41 14.60
CA LYS A 34 -25.39 15.71 13.96
C LYS A 34 -26.76 16.36 14.22
N SER A 35 -27.85 15.60 14.29
CA SER A 35 -29.17 16.16 14.61
C SER A 35 -29.33 16.52 16.09
N GLU A 36 -28.80 15.67 16.99
CA GLU A 36 -29.02 15.83 18.43
C GLU A 36 -28.02 16.77 19.11
N LYS A 37 -26.74 16.76 18.68
CA LYS A 37 -25.63 17.40 19.41
C LYS A 37 -24.61 18.05 18.49
N ILE A 38 -25.07 18.89 17.58
CA ILE A 38 -24.19 19.54 16.59
C ILE A 38 -23.06 20.36 17.25
N ASP A 39 -23.35 21.06 18.34
CA ASP A 39 -22.36 21.94 19.01
C ASP A 39 -21.21 21.17 19.67
N MET A 40 -21.46 19.94 20.11
CA MET A 40 -20.42 19.04 20.65
C MET A 40 -19.74 18.24 19.53
N TYR A 41 -20.47 17.97 18.46
CA TYR A 41 -20.01 17.11 17.38
C TYR A 41 -19.26 17.86 16.27
N TYR A 42 -19.48 19.15 16.12
CA TYR A 42 -18.87 19.95 15.07
C TYR A 42 -18.29 21.23 15.65
N ASN A 43 -17.01 21.47 15.33
CA ASN A 43 -16.37 22.76 15.51
C ASN A 43 -15.85 23.17 14.12
N SER A 44 -15.97 24.44 13.75
CA SER A 44 -15.50 24.92 12.45
C SER A 44 -14.01 24.64 12.22
N SER A 45 -13.22 24.50 13.29
CA SER A 45 -11.79 24.12 13.23
C SER A 45 -11.53 22.68 12.82
N VAL A 46 -12.55 21.83 12.71
CA VAL A 46 -12.38 20.41 12.40
C VAL A 46 -12.12 20.19 10.92
N VAL A 47 -12.66 21.02 10.03
CA VAL A 47 -12.52 20.89 8.57
C VAL A 47 -11.53 21.92 8.02
N ASP A 48 -10.95 21.62 6.87
CA ASP A 48 -10.07 22.57 6.17
C ASP A 48 -10.90 23.81 5.78
N ARG A 49 -10.35 25.00 6.04
CA ARG A 49 -11.02 26.28 5.77
C ARG A 49 -10.20 27.11 4.82
N ASP A 50 -10.83 27.66 3.80
CA ASP A 50 -10.20 28.68 2.97
C ASP A 50 -10.41 30.05 3.62
N THR A 51 -9.32 30.79 3.82
CA THR A 51 -9.35 32.20 4.23
C THR A 51 -8.51 32.99 3.24
N ASN A 52 -9.18 33.76 2.39
CA ASN A 52 -8.56 34.63 1.38
C ASN A 52 -7.54 33.91 0.46
N GLY A 53 -7.86 32.71 0.00
CA GLY A 53 -7.01 31.92 -0.89
C GLY A 53 -5.91 31.14 -0.16
N THR A 54 -5.89 31.18 1.18
CA THR A 54 -5.01 30.35 2.01
C THR A 54 -5.84 29.27 2.70
N ILE A 55 -5.51 28.01 2.42
CA ILE A 55 -6.14 26.86 3.07
C ILE A 55 -5.55 26.71 4.48
N GLN A 56 -6.36 26.96 5.51
CA GLN A 56 -6.09 26.59 6.88
C GLN A 56 -6.41 25.11 7.09
N PRO A 57 -5.44 24.29 7.50
CA PRO A 57 -5.66 22.87 7.75
C PRO A 57 -6.59 22.67 8.96
N GLY A 58 -7.55 21.76 8.82
CA GLY A 58 -8.45 21.38 9.89
C GLY A 58 -7.79 20.45 10.91
N SER A 59 -8.22 20.55 12.16
CA SER A 59 -7.79 19.72 13.30
C SER A 59 -8.16 18.23 13.19
N TRP A 60 -8.90 17.83 12.15
CA TRP A 60 -9.14 16.41 11.89
C TRP A 60 -7.84 15.61 11.69
N ARG A 61 -6.76 16.27 11.27
CA ARG A 61 -5.42 15.67 11.09
C ARG A 61 -4.81 15.24 12.42
N ASP A 62 -5.07 15.98 13.50
CA ASP A 62 -4.59 15.66 14.84
C ASP A 62 -5.34 14.46 15.47
N MET A 63 -6.53 14.15 14.94
CA MET A 63 -7.33 13.00 15.39
C MET A 63 -6.85 11.67 14.78
N VAL A 64 -5.99 11.72 13.77
CA VAL A 64 -5.49 10.55 13.03
C VAL A 64 -4.10 10.21 13.56
N SER A 65 -3.98 9.13 14.33
CA SER A 65 -2.70 8.69 14.90
C SER A 65 -1.68 8.26 13.84
N GLU A 66 -0.40 8.21 14.20
CA GLU A 66 0.71 7.78 13.35
C GLU A 66 0.74 6.27 12.98
N ASN A 67 -0.39 5.55 13.03
CA ASN A 67 -0.47 4.13 12.67
C ASN A 67 -1.86 3.82 12.09
N THR A 68 -2.24 4.57 11.06
CA THR A 68 -3.55 4.45 10.41
C THR A 68 -3.39 4.07 8.95
N ALA A 69 -4.43 3.48 8.36
CA ALA A 69 -4.47 3.13 6.95
C ALA A 69 -4.25 4.35 6.01
N PHE A 70 -4.37 5.57 6.54
CA PHE A 70 -4.13 6.83 5.83
C PHE A 70 -2.67 7.28 5.82
N GLN A 71 -1.79 6.63 6.59
CA GLN A 71 -0.38 6.89 6.45
C GLN A 71 0.11 6.30 5.13
N SER A 72 0.72 7.16 4.33
CA SER A 72 1.72 6.78 3.33
C SER A 72 2.98 6.30 4.06
N GLY A 73 2.82 5.34 4.98
CA GLY A 73 3.92 4.63 5.59
C GLY A 73 4.46 3.75 4.50
N THR A 74 5.59 4.17 3.94
CA THR A 74 6.43 3.46 2.96
C THR A 74 6.02 2.00 2.90
N VAL A 75 5.16 1.64 1.93
CA VAL A 75 4.99 0.25 1.55
C VAL A 75 6.39 -0.15 1.18
N ARG A 76 7.09 -0.84 2.08
CA ARG A 76 8.38 -1.44 1.78
C ARG A 76 8.01 -2.49 0.75
N PHE A 77 8.03 -2.10 -0.53
CA PHE A 77 8.19 -3.03 -1.62
C PHE A 77 9.46 -3.78 -1.27
N GLY A 78 9.27 -4.96 -0.66
CA GLY A 78 10.32 -5.75 -0.06
C GLY A 78 11.46 -5.85 -1.06
N ASN A 79 12.66 -5.63 -0.53
CA ASN A 79 13.94 -5.76 -1.20
C ASN A 79 13.84 -6.68 -2.43
N ARG A 80 13.95 -6.12 -3.65
CA ARG A 80 13.85 -6.82 -4.96
C ARG A 80 15.01 -7.80 -5.20
N ASN A 81 15.43 -8.52 -4.17
CA ASN A 81 16.52 -9.49 -4.21
C ASN A 81 16.18 -10.72 -5.03
N ALA A 82 14.90 -11.05 -5.21
CA ALA A 82 14.49 -12.16 -6.07
C ALA A 82 15.04 -11.99 -7.50
N ALA A 83 14.98 -10.77 -8.05
CA ALA A 83 15.54 -10.49 -9.37
C ALA A 83 17.08 -10.59 -9.38
N LYS A 84 17.77 -10.04 -8.36
CA LYS A 84 19.24 -10.12 -8.25
C LYS A 84 19.75 -11.55 -8.05
N ALA A 85 19.05 -12.38 -7.27
CA ALA A 85 19.40 -13.78 -7.06
C ALA A 85 19.23 -14.59 -8.35
N ALA A 86 18.13 -14.35 -9.09
CA ALA A 86 17.90 -14.98 -10.39
C ALA A 86 18.99 -14.59 -11.41
N TRP A 87 19.43 -13.33 -11.42
CA TRP A 87 20.51 -12.87 -12.30
C TRP A 87 21.84 -13.54 -11.97
N LYS A 88 22.20 -13.61 -10.69
CA LYS A 88 23.41 -14.32 -10.24
C LYS A 88 23.40 -15.80 -10.62
N LEU A 89 22.25 -16.48 -10.48
CA LEU A 89 22.11 -17.88 -10.87
C LEU A 89 22.25 -18.05 -12.39
N ARG A 90 21.64 -17.15 -13.18
CA ARG A 90 21.78 -17.15 -14.64
C ARG A 90 23.22 -16.98 -15.08
N ASP A 91 23.94 -16.02 -14.48
CA ASP A 91 25.35 -15.76 -14.79
C ASP A 91 26.23 -16.94 -14.39
N TYR A 92 25.96 -17.56 -13.23
CA TYR A 92 26.65 -18.77 -12.79
C TYR A 92 26.46 -19.94 -13.77
N ILE A 93 25.22 -20.21 -14.19
CA ILE A 93 24.93 -21.30 -15.15
C ILE A 93 25.57 -21.01 -16.50
N LYS A 94 25.52 -19.76 -16.97
CA LYS A 94 26.18 -19.34 -18.21
C LYS A 94 27.68 -19.63 -18.16
N GLU A 95 28.35 -19.24 -17.08
CA GLU A 95 29.79 -19.44 -16.92
C GLU A 95 30.14 -20.92 -16.78
N TYR A 96 29.32 -21.69 -16.06
CA TYR A 96 29.51 -23.13 -15.93
C TYR A 96 29.40 -23.84 -17.28
N VAL A 97 28.36 -23.54 -18.07
CA VAL A 97 28.09 -24.23 -19.34
C VAL A 97 28.99 -23.75 -20.48
N ASN A 98 29.28 -22.45 -20.56
CA ASN A 98 30.02 -21.86 -21.68
C ASN A 98 31.48 -21.54 -21.37
N GLY A 99 31.88 -21.55 -20.09
CA GLY A 99 33.26 -21.39 -19.65
C GLY A 99 33.91 -22.76 -19.43
N VAL A 100 34.41 -23.02 -18.21
CA VAL A 100 35.19 -24.22 -17.87
C VAL A 100 34.44 -25.53 -18.12
N GLY A 101 33.10 -25.56 -17.99
CA GLY A 101 32.31 -26.76 -18.28
C GLY A 101 31.99 -26.97 -19.76
N GLY A 102 32.19 -25.96 -20.62
CA GLY A 102 32.03 -26.11 -22.07
C GLY A 102 33.09 -27.03 -22.68
N ASP A 103 34.28 -27.06 -22.07
CA ASP A 103 35.36 -28.00 -22.44
C ASP A 103 35.06 -29.45 -22.01
N LEU A 104 34.15 -29.65 -21.06
CA LEU A 104 33.69 -30.98 -20.63
C LEU A 104 32.67 -31.61 -21.59
N CYS A 105 32.11 -30.83 -22.53
CA CYS A 105 31.10 -31.29 -23.48
C CYS A 105 31.40 -30.83 -24.91
N PRO A 106 32.45 -31.40 -25.57
CA PRO A 106 32.95 -30.92 -26.87
C PRO A 106 31.90 -30.93 -27.99
N TRP A 107 30.94 -31.86 -27.93
CA TRP A 107 29.86 -32.01 -28.91
C TRP A 107 28.92 -30.79 -29.00
N GLN A 108 28.86 -29.94 -27.96
CA GLN A 108 28.02 -28.74 -27.98
C GLN A 108 28.49 -27.73 -29.03
N TRP A 109 29.81 -27.61 -29.24
CA TRP A 109 30.39 -26.72 -30.26
C TRP A 109 30.07 -27.17 -31.68
N ASP A 110 29.96 -28.48 -31.90
CA ASP A 110 29.61 -29.04 -33.20
C ASP A 110 28.14 -28.77 -33.55
N CYS A 111 27.25 -28.73 -32.56
CA CYS A 111 25.86 -28.32 -32.76
C CYS A 111 25.74 -26.83 -33.15
N ILE A 112 26.56 -25.96 -32.57
CA ILE A 112 26.58 -24.52 -32.87
C ILE A 112 27.09 -24.28 -34.30
N LYS A 113 28.17 -24.97 -34.71
CA LYS A 113 28.78 -24.84 -36.04
C LYS A 113 27.93 -25.39 -37.19
N ARG A 114 26.89 -26.20 -36.92
CA ARG A 114 25.98 -26.74 -37.96
C ARG A 114 24.86 -25.77 -38.33
N THR A 115 24.70 -24.69 -37.57
CA THR A 115 23.66 -23.67 -37.76
C THR A 115 24.17 -22.40 -38.47
N GLU A 116 25.48 -22.32 -38.76
CA GLU A 116 26.08 -21.36 -39.70
C GLU A 116 26.18 -21.99 -41.10
#